data_AF-A0A3E2HEW1-F1
#
_entry.id   AF-A0A3E2HEW1-F1
#
_cell.length_a   1.000
_cell.length_b   1.000
_cell.length_c   1.000
_cell.angle_alpha   90.00
_cell.angle_beta   90.00
_cell.angle_gamma   90.00
#
_symmetry.space_group_name_H-M   'P 1'
#
loop_
_entity.id
_entity.type
_entity.pdbx_description
1 polymer ?
#
loop_
_entity_poly.entity_id
_entity_poly.type
_entity_poly.pdbx_seq_one_letter_code
_entity_poly.pdbx_strand_id
1 'polypeptide(L)'
;MNIESHVVNPKRLESLMVRDAPIVPPDSVIKTFSHLKGDRIDFILTQDFEGLSPTSFIVRSGEWAKFFLDAWFDPLYRSYNFQRAERHALEHIVQWHPTILSKLALVPQRTMNSYSAVRTEDKQGPWKDGDFIITFAGCEQRDCASESEPFHKQWRAVFQAQD
;
A
#
# COMPACT_ATOMS: atom_id res chain seq x y z
N MET A 1 2.62 19.25 -1.34
CA MET A 1 1.79 18.03 -1.55
C MET A 1 1.32 17.57 -0.18
N ASN A 2 0.03 17.29 0.01
CA ASN A 2 -0.50 16.75 1.28
C ASN A 2 -1.31 15.47 1.04
N ILE A 3 -1.44 14.61 2.05
CA ILE A 3 -2.10 13.30 1.94
C ILE A 3 -3.58 13.41 1.57
N GLU A 4 -4.26 14.47 2.03
CA GLU A 4 -5.68 14.70 1.79
C GLU A 4 -5.98 14.86 0.30
N SER A 5 -5.34 15.84 -0.33
CA SER A 5 -5.52 16.14 -1.76
C SER A 5 -4.87 15.09 -2.66
N HIS A 6 -3.83 14.40 -2.20
CA HIS A 6 -3.08 13.45 -3.02
C HIS A 6 -3.75 12.08 -3.08
N VAL A 7 -4.30 11.60 -1.96
CA VAL A 7 -4.81 10.22 -1.82
C VAL A 7 -6.23 10.15 -1.27
N VAL A 8 -6.49 10.68 -0.06
CA VAL A 8 -7.68 10.28 0.72
C VAL A 8 -8.95 11.08 0.41
N ASN A 9 -8.87 12.20 -0.31
CA ASN A 9 -10.05 12.92 -0.76
C ASN A 9 -10.93 11.97 -1.62
N PRO A 10 -12.25 11.83 -1.36
CA PRO A 10 -13.08 10.83 -2.03
C PRO A 10 -13.04 10.85 -3.56
N LYS A 11 -13.10 12.05 -4.16
CA LYS A 11 -13.06 12.20 -5.63
C LYS A 11 -11.69 11.85 -6.19
N ARG A 12 -10.63 12.26 -5.48
CA ARG A 12 -9.26 11.89 -5.84
C ARG A 12 -9.05 10.39 -5.75
N LEU A 13 -9.44 9.77 -4.64
CA LEU A 13 -9.35 8.34 -4.43
C LEU A 13 -10.08 7.56 -5.53
N GLU A 14 -11.31 7.96 -5.88
CA GLU A 14 -12.06 7.32 -6.97
C GLU A 14 -11.36 7.38 -8.33
N SER A 15 -10.56 8.41 -8.58
CA SER A 15 -9.74 8.53 -9.81
C SER A 15 -8.48 7.66 -9.78
N LEU A 16 -8.01 7.29 -8.59
CA LEU A 16 -6.83 6.45 -8.37
C LEU A 16 -7.16 4.97 -8.25
N MET A 17 -8.39 4.63 -7.86
CA MET A 17 -8.80 3.25 -7.60
C MET A 17 -8.59 2.33 -8.81
N VAL A 18 -7.77 1.30 -8.62
CA VAL A 18 -7.59 0.20 -9.56
C VAL A 18 -8.78 -0.75 -9.40
N ARG A 19 -9.63 -0.79 -10.44
CA ARG A 19 -10.91 -1.50 -10.46
C ARG A 19 -10.80 -2.78 -11.31
N ASP A 20 -11.57 -3.80 -10.94
CA ASP A 20 -11.61 -5.10 -11.63
C ASP A 20 -10.22 -5.75 -11.79
N ALA A 21 -9.33 -5.49 -10.83
CA ALA A 21 -8.00 -6.06 -10.79
C ALA A 21 -7.92 -7.24 -9.79
N PRO A 22 -7.20 -8.32 -10.13
CA PRO A 22 -7.03 -9.47 -9.23
C PRO A 22 -6.31 -9.05 -7.94
N ILE A 23 -6.77 -9.55 -6.79
CA ILE A 23 -6.12 -9.29 -5.50
C ILE A 23 -4.73 -9.94 -5.42
N VAL A 24 -4.60 -11.13 -6.02
CA VAL A 24 -3.33 -11.84 -6.19
C VAL A 24 -3.11 -12.09 -7.69
N PRO A 25 -2.31 -11.28 -8.39
CA PRO A 25 -2.06 -11.45 -9.82
C PRO A 25 -1.14 -12.66 -10.11
N PRO A 26 -1.24 -13.29 -11.30
CA PRO A 26 -2.28 -13.10 -12.30
C PRO A 26 -3.54 -13.98 -12.06
N ASP A 27 -3.46 -14.93 -11.13
CA ASP A 27 -4.37 -16.09 -11.11
C ASP A 27 -5.59 -15.95 -10.17
N SER A 28 -5.72 -14.86 -9.43
CA SER A 28 -6.85 -14.68 -8.50
C SER A 28 -8.17 -14.42 -9.22
N VAL A 29 -9.16 -15.28 -8.96
CA VAL A 29 -10.57 -15.07 -9.35
C VAL A 29 -11.18 -13.88 -8.59
N ILE A 30 -10.74 -13.63 -7.35
CA ILE A 30 -11.22 -12.52 -6.54
C ILE A 30 -10.53 -11.22 -7.00
N LYS A 31 -11.35 -10.22 -7.28
CA LYS A 31 -10.94 -8.92 -7.82
C LYS A 31 -11.47 -7.76 -6.98
N THR A 32 -10.87 -6.58 -7.16
CA THR A 32 -11.42 -5.33 -6.63
C THR A 32 -12.78 -5.01 -7.26
N PHE A 33 -13.70 -4.46 -6.45
CA PHE A 33 -15.03 -4.11 -6.93
C PHE A 33 -15.00 -2.87 -7.85
N SER A 34 -15.70 -2.94 -8.98
CA SER A 34 -15.77 -1.89 -10.01
C SER A 34 -16.59 -0.66 -9.60
N HIS A 35 -17.54 -0.82 -8.68
CA HIS A 35 -18.53 0.22 -8.36
C HIS A 35 -18.34 0.90 -7.00
N LEU A 36 -17.22 0.64 -6.30
CA LEU A 36 -16.93 1.28 -5.03
C LEU A 36 -16.72 2.80 -5.19
N LYS A 37 -17.25 3.53 -4.20
CA LYS A 37 -17.12 4.97 -4.05
C LYS A 37 -16.04 5.30 -3.02
N GLY A 38 -15.32 6.39 -3.23
CA GLY A 38 -14.15 6.75 -2.42
C GLY A 38 -14.51 7.11 -0.97
N ASP A 39 -15.74 7.57 -0.74
CA ASP A 39 -16.28 7.84 0.60
C ASP A 39 -16.66 6.56 1.38
N ARG A 40 -16.68 5.39 0.73
CA ARG A 40 -16.96 4.09 1.35
C ARG A 40 -15.70 3.26 1.64
N ILE A 41 -14.53 3.76 1.24
CA ILE A 41 -13.24 3.12 1.45
C ILE A 41 -12.70 3.45 2.83
N ASP A 42 -12.25 2.43 3.54
CA ASP A 42 -11.64 2.54 4.87
C ASP A 42 -10.21 1.99 4.91
N PHE A 43 -9.76 1.33 3.83
CA PHE A 43 -8.40 0.79 3.72
C PHE A 43 -7.84 1.02 2.32
N ILE A 44 -6.67 1.65 2.24
CA ILE A 44 -6.00 2.00 0.99
C ILE A 44 -4.59 1.42 1.04
N LEU A 45 -4.21 0.67 0.02
CA LEU A 45 -2.84 0.20 -0.16
C LEU A 45 -2.50 0.04 -1.65
N THR A 46 -1.29 -0.39 -1.91
CA THR A 46 -0.78 -0.60 -3.27
C THR A 46 -0.55 -2.07 -3.57
N GLN A 47 -0.65 -2.45 -4.84
CA GLN A 47 -0.19 -3.76 -5.31
C GLN A 47 1.13 -3.57 -6.06
N ASP A 48 2.11 -4.42 -5.80
CA ASP A 48 3.38 -4.50 -6.51
C ASP A 48 3.49 -5.83 -7.30
N PHE A 49 4.67 -6.12 -7.84
CA PHE A 49 4.90 -7.35 -8.61
C PHE A 49 4.89 -8.63 -7.76
N GLU A 50 4.92 -8.54 -6.43
CA GLU A 50 4.82 -9.67 -5.49
C GLU A 50 3.40 -9.87 -4.96
N GLY A 51 2.47 -8.95 -5.20
CA GLY A 51 1.08 -9.00 -4.75
C GLY A 51 0.67 -7.76 -3.96
N LEU A 52 -0.18 -7.92 -2.96
CA LEU A 52 -0.51 -6.79 -2.07
C LEU A 52 0.74 -6.32 -1.33
N SER A 53 0.95 -5.00 -1.23
CA SER A 53 2.07 -4.43 -0.49
C SER A 53 1.59 -3.84 0.84
N PRO A 54 1.89 -4.49 1.98
CA PRO A 54 1.60 -3.96 3.31
C PRO A 54 2.63 -2.92 3.79
N THR A 55 3.60 -2.54 2.95
CA THR A 55 4.70 -1.62 3.33
C THR A 55 4.23 -0.19 3.58
N SER A 56 3.21 0.25 2.84
CA SER A 56 2.62 1.58 2.97
C SER A 56 1.11 1.47 2.74
N PHE A 57 0.34 1.82 3.76
CA PHE A 57 -1.12 1.75 3.72
C PHE A 57 -1.75 2.84 4.58
N ILE A 58 -3.03 3.11 4.32
CA ILE A 58 -3.84 4.08 5.07
C ILE A 58 -5.09 3.36 5.55
N VAL A 59 -5.41 3.52 6.84
CA VAL A 59 -6.66 3.05 7.44
C VAL A 59 -7.45 4.25 7.95
N ARG A 60 -8.72 4.37 7.55
CA ARG A 60 -9.62 5.40 8.09
C ARG A 60 -9.95 5.05 9.54
N SER A 61 -9.68 5.97 10.47
CA SER A 61 -10.09 5.79 11.87
C SER A 61 -11.60 5.56 12.01
N GLY A 62 -11.98 4.54 12.78
CA GLY A 62 -13.38 4.17 13.03
C GLY A 62 -13.53 2.74 13.56
N GLU A 63 -14.77 2.32 13.81
CA GLU A 63 -15.07 0.96 14.29
C GLU A 63 -14.63 -0.12 13.31
N TRP A 64 -14.74 0.14 12.00
CA TRP A 64 -14.26 -0.79 10.99
C TRP A 64 -12.75 -1.01 11.06
N ALA A 65 -11.97 0.04 11.37
CA ALA A 65 -10.52 -0.08 11.52
C ALA A 65 -10.13 -0.99 12.69
N LYS A 66 -10.84 -0.88 13.82
CA LYS A 66 -10.63 -1.75 14.99
C LYS A 66 -10.90 -3.20 14.61
N PHE A 67 -12.08 -3.47 14.01
CA PHE A 67 -12.43 -4.79 13.50
C PHE A 67 -11.36 -5.34 12.54
N PHE A 68 -10.93 -4.55 11.56
CA PHE A 68 -9.94 -4.97 10.58
C PHE A 68 -8.58 -5.29 11.23
N LEU A 69 -8.12 -4.44 12.15
CA LEU A 69 -6.86 -4.64 12.85
C LEU A 69 -6.94 -5.84 13.80
N ASP A 70 -8.03 -6.02 14.54
CA ASP A 70 -8.25 -7.21 15.37
C ASP A 70 -8.22 -8.48 14.52
N ALA A 71 -8.86 -8.47 13.36
CA ALA A 71 -8.83 -9.59 12.43
C ALA A 71 -7.43 -9.85 11.86
N TRP A 72 -6.69 -8.82 11.45
CA TRP A 72 -5.35 -8.99 10.86
C TRP A 72 -4.31 -9.43 11.88
N PHE A 73 -4.40 -8.94 13.11
CA PHE A 73 -3.50 -9.30 14.21
C PHE A 73 -3.99 -10.50 15.02
N ASP A 74 -5.05 -11.17 14.59
CA ASP A 74 -5.56 -12.37 15.25
C ASP A 74 -4.46 -13.43 15.36
N PRO A 75 -4.29 -14.08 16.54
CA PRO A 75 -3.29 -15.13 16.73
C PRO A 75 -3.35 -16.23 15.67
N LEU A 76 -4.52 -16.54 15.10
CA LEU A 76 -4.67 -17.51 14.03
C LEU A 76 -3.83 -17.14 12.81
N TYR A 77 -3.91 -15.90 12.32
CA TYR A 77 -3.12 -15.46 11.17
C TYR A 77 -1.65 -15.26 11.51
N ARG A 78 -1.35 -14.81 12.73
CA ARG A 78 0.03 -14.59 13.18
C ARG A 78 0.80 -15.88 13.44
N SER A 79 0.11 -16.93 13.90
CA SER A 79 0.71 -18.24 14.16
C SER A 79 0.69 -19.16 12.94
N TYR A 80 -0.12 -18.84 11.93
CA TYR A 80 -0.10 -19.55 10.66
C TYR A 80 1.18 -19.24 9.89
N ASN A 81 1.86 -20.29 9.42
CA ASN A 81 3.14 -20.17 8.73
C ASN A 81 2.96 -19.80 7.24
N PHE A 82 2.47 -18.59 6.97
CA PHE A 82 2.35 -18.06 5.62
C PHE A 82 3.71 -17.98 4.93
N GLN A 83 3.82 -18.50 3.71
CA GLN A 83 5.09 -18.52 2.96
C GLN A 83 5.72 -17.13 2.76
N ARG A 84 4.90 -16.09 2.59
CA ARG A 84 5.34 -14.68 2.53
C ARG A 84 4.72 -13.87 3.66
N ALA A 85 4.82 -14.38 4.88
CA ALA A 85 4.50 -13.69 6.12
C ALA A 85 3.18 -12.89 6.06
N GLU A 86 3.21 -11.62 6.45
CA GLU A 86 2.05 -10.74 6.56
C GLU A 86 1.39 -10.42 5.20
N ARG A 87 2.13 -10.48 4.09
CA ARG A 87 1.59 -10.26 2.74
C ARG A 87 0.57 -11.33 2.39
N HIS A 88 0.95 -12.60 2.48
CA HIS A 88 0.05 -13.71 2.18
C HIS A 88 -1.10 -13.79 3.20
N ALA A 89 -0.87 -13.40 4.47
CA ALA A 89 -1.94 -13.27 5.44
C ALA A 89 -2.98 -12.25 4.99
N LEU A 90 -2.54 -11.06 4.56
CA LEU A 90 -3.42 -10.00 4.08
C LEU A 90 -4.17 -10.40 2.80
N GLU A 91 -3.48 -11.03 1.84
CA GLU A 91 -4.09 -11.57 0.63
C GLU A 91 -5.20 -12.57 0.95
N HIS A 92 -4.92 -13.50 1.88
CA HIS A 92 -5.92 -14.44 2.36
C HIS A 92 -7.10 -13.70 2.99
N ILE A 93 -6.87 -12.79 3.93
CA ILE A 93 -7.93 -12.03 4.60
C ILE A 93 -8.82 -11.32 3.57
N VAL A 94 -8.22 -10.61 2.62
CA VAL A 94 -8.95 -9.85 1.58
C VAL A 94 -9.71 -10.76 0.63
N GLN A 95 -9.14 -11.90 0.22
CA GLN A 95 -9.82 -12.83 -0.69
C GLN A 95 -11.01 -13.55 -0.03
N TRP A 96 -10.91 -13.89 1.26
CA TRP A 96 -11.89 -14.71 1.96
C TRP A 96 -12.93 -13.92 2.77
N HIS A 97 -12.71 -12.62 3.01
CA HIS A 97 -13.61 -11.77 3.79
C HIS A 97 -14.14 -10.60 2.95
N PRO A 98 -15.30 -10.75 2.28
CA PRO A 98 -15.91 -9.69 1.48
C PRO A 98 -16.19 -8.38 2.26
N THR A 99 -16.36 -8.47 3.58
CA THR A 99 -16.50 -7.32 4.49
C THR A 99 -15.25 -6.46 4.59
N ILE A 100 -14.07 -7.04 4.31
CA ILE A 100 -12.79 -6.33 4.23
C ILE A 100 -12.53 -5.88 2.79
N LEU A 101 -12.75 -6.75 1.80
CA LEU A 101 -12.59 -6.41 0.38
C LEU A 101 -13.47 -5.21 -0.04
N SER A 102 -14.70 -5.12 0.47
CA SER A 102 -15.62 -4.00 0.18
C SER A 102 -15.16 -2.64 0.71
N LYS A 103 -14.13 -2.63 1.55
CA LYS A 103 -13.54 -1.43 2.15
C LYS A 103 -12.14 -1.14 1.64
N LEU A 104 -11.59 -2.01 0.79
CA LEU A 104 -10.27 -1.89 0.19
C LEU A 104 -10.31 -1.07 -1.10
N ALA A 105 -9.39 -0.11 -1.22
CA ALA A 105 -8.98 0.48 -2.48
C ALA A 105 -7.52 0.12 -2.78
N LEU A 106 -7.28 -0.43 -3.96
CA LEU A 106 -5.94 -0.46 -4.53
C LEU A 106 -5.69 0.83 -5.30
N VAL A 107 -4.54 1.46 -5.07
CA VAL A 107 -4.06 2.62 -5.84
C VAL A 107 -2.73 2.26 -6.54
N PRO A 108 -2.34 2.96 -7.61
CA PRO A 108 -1.05 2.75 -8.25
C PRO A 108 0.09 2.82 -7.22
N GLN A 109 1.03 1.89 -7.31
CA GLN A 109 2.16 1.80 -6.37
C GLN A 109 2.86 3.14 -6.16
N ARG A 110 3.17 3.87 -7.25
CA ARG A 110 3.83 5.17 -7.17
C ARG A 110 3.03 6.28 -6.48
N THR A 111 1.74 6.08 -6.23
CA THR A 111 0.94 7.04 -5.48
C THR A 111 1.45 7.19 -4.05
N MET A 112 1.89 6.11 -3.40
CA MET A 112 2.28 6.12 -1.98
C MET A 112 3.28 5.02 -1.57
N ASN A 113 3.90 4.32 -2.51
CA ASN A 113 4.85 3.23 -2.27
C ASN A 113 5.91 3.12 -3.39
N SER A 114 6.49 4.24 -3.81
CA SER A 114 7.52 4.22 -4.88
C SER A 114 8.83 3.60 -4.38
N TYR A 115 9.37 2.62 -5.10
CA TYR A 115 10.62 1.96 -4.71
C TYR A 115 11.86 2.78 -5.07
N SER A 116 12.85 2.80 -4.18
CA SER A 116 14.10 3.54 -4.36
C SER A 116 14.93 3.04 -5.56
N ALA A 117 14.86 1.75 -5.86
CA ALA A 117 15.56 1.12 -6.96
C ALA A 117 14.63 0.21 -7.76
N VAL A 118 14.93 0.07 -9.06
CA VAL A 118 14.22 -0.86 -9.95
C VAL A 118 14.57 -2.29 -9.56
N ARG A 119 13.58 -3.06 -9.10
CA ARG A 119 13.64 -4.53 -9.21
C ARG A 119 13.28 -4.88 -10.66
N THR A 120 13.93 -5.87 -11.25
CA THR A 120 13.77 -6.22 -12.67
C THR A 120 12.31 -6.45 -13.07
N GLU A 121 11.48 -6.82 -12.11
CA GLU A 121 10.05 -7.11 -12.24
C GLU A 121 9.15 -5.88 -12.05
N ASP A 122 9.67 -4.76 -11.54
CA ASP A 122 8.91 -3.53 -11.30
C ASP A 122 8.76 -2.72 -12.60
N LYS A 123 7.54 -2.71 -13.13
CA LYS A 123 7.17 -2.00 -14.36
C LYS A 123 7.04 -0.48 -14.17
N GLN A 124 6.97 0.03 -12.94
CA GLN A 124 6.73 1.45 -12.65
C GLN A 124 8.03 2.27 -12.57
N GLY A 125 9.17 1.59 -12.58
CA GLY A 125 10.49 2.20 -12.47
C GLY A 125 10.77 2.76 -11.07
N PRO A 126 11.95 3.37 -10.86
CA PRO A 126 12.32 3.84 -9.55
C PRO A 126 11.52 5.10 -9.19
N TRP A 127 11.61 5.46 -7.91
CA TRP A 127 11.16 6.73 -7.37
C TRP A 127 11.68 7.89 -8.22
N LYS A 128 10.84 8.92 -8.41
CA LYS A 128 11.21 10.16 -9.09
C LYS A 128 10.80 11.37 -8.26
N ASP A 129 11.46 12.50 -8.48
CA ASP A 129 11.05 13.77 -7.90
C ASP A 129 9.56 14.03 -8.16
N GLY A 130 8.81 14.28 -7.08
CA GLY A 130 7.36 14.46 -7.10
C GLY A 130 6.56 13.24 -6.63
N ASP A 131 7.17 12.05 -6.51
CA ASP A 131 6.54 10.91 -5.86
C ASP A 131 6.39 11.19 -4.34
N PHE A 132 5.26 10.77 -3.75
CA PHE A 132 4.89 11.15 -2.39
C PHE A 132 5.71 10.44 -1.30
N ILE A 133 6.01 9.15 -1.48
CA ILE A 133 6.75 8.33 -0.52
C ILE A 133 7.81 7.54 -1.28
N ILE A 134 9.05 7.56 -0.78
CA ILE A 134 10.11 6.64 -1.19
C ILE A 134 10.16 5.46 -0.21
N THR A 135 10.23 4.25 -0.76
CA THR A 135 10.30 2.99 0.00
C THR A 135 11.56 2.24 -0.37
N PHE A 136 12.35 1.90 0.64
CA PHE A 136 13.57 1.10 0.50
C PHE A 136 13.23 -0.34 0.86
N ALA A 137 12.80 -1.13 -0.12
CA ALA A 137 12.49 -2.54 0.09
C ALA A 137 13.77 -3.41 0.13
N GLY A 138 13.72 -4.52 0.85
CA GLY A 138 14.81 -5.52 0.85
C GLY A 138 16.05 -5.14 1.66
N CYS A 139 15.89 -4.34 2.71
CA CYS A 139 17.01 -3.89 3.57
C CYS A 139 17.69 -5.01 4.38
N GLU A 140 17.15 -6.22 4.36
CA GLU A 140 17.78 -7.41 4.94
C GLU A 140 19.06 -7.79 4.20
N GLN A 141 19.14 -7.46 2.90
CA GLN A 141 20.23 -7.82 2.00
C GLN A 141 20.95 -6.57 1.44
N ARG A 142 20.56 -5.38 1.91
CA ARG A 142 20.99 -4.07 1.38
C ARG A 142 21.23 -3.07 2.50
N ASP A 143 22.20 -2.18 2.31
CA ASP A 143 22.45 -1.07 3.24
C ASP A 143 21.53 0.13 2.94
N CYS A 144 20.26 -0.02 3.30
CA CYS A 144 19.27 1.04 3.10
C CYS A 144 19.56 2.32 3.88
N ALA A 145 20.31 2.24 4.98
CA ALA A 145 20.67 3.43 5.76
C ALA A 145 21.55 4.36 4.90
N SER A 146 22.62 3.82 4.32
CA SER A 146 23.49 4.56 3.40
C SER A 146 22.76 5.00 2.14
N GLU A 147 21.88 4.16 1.58
CA GLU A 147 21.09 4.52 0.39
C GLU A 147 20.09 5.66 0.64
N SER A 148 19.55 5.75 1.86
CA SER A 148 18.56 6.78 2.22
C SER A 148 19.17 8.16 2.49
N GLU A 149 20.47 8.23 2.77
CA GLU A 149 21.16 9.44 3.20
C GLU A 149 21.01 10.65 2.25
N PRO A 150 21.11 10.49 0.90
CA PRO A 150 20.89 11.60 -0.03
C PRO A 150 19.45 12.15 0.04
N PHE A 151 18.45 11.28 0.12
CA PHE A 151 17.04 11.65 0.20
C PHE A 151 16.71 12.33 1.53
N HIS A 152 17.30 11.84 2.62
CA HIS A 152 17.14 12.41 3.95
C HIS A 152 17.67 13.85 4.04
N LYS A 153 18.81 14.15 3.39
CA LYS A 153 19.34 15.52 3.30
C LYS A 153 18.41 16.46 2.53
N GLN A 154 17.90 16.00 1.38
CA GLN A 154 16.93 16.76 0.58
C GLN A 154 15.65 17.02 1.38
N TRP A 155 15.13 16.01 2.06
CA TRP A 155 13.94 16.13 2.91
C TRP A 155 14.15 17.16 4.02
N ARG A 156 15.25 17.07 4.79
CA ARG A 156 15.55 18.04 5.86
C ARG A 156 15.66 19.47 5.33
N ALA A 157 16.31 19.69 4.20
CA ALA A 157 16.44 21.02 3.62
C ALA A 157 15.08 21.65 3.25
N VAL A 158 14.13 20.84 2.74
CA VAL A 158 12.79 21.31 2.38
C VAL A 158 11.97 21.71 3.62
N PHE A 159 12.03 20.91 4.69
CA PHE A 159 11.25 21.20 5.91
C PHE A 159 11.89 22.30 6.77
N GLN A 160 13.22 22.37 6.85
CA GLN A 160 13.90 23.45 7.58
C GLN A 160 13.80 24.81 6.89
N ALA A 161 13.56 24.84 5.57
CA ALA A 161 13.30 26.08 4.83
C ALA A 161 11.83 26.55 4.92
N GLN A 162 10.97 25.80 5.61
CA GLN A 162 9.55 26.11 5.81
C GLN A 162 9.22 26.59 7.24
N ASP A 163 10.21 26.62 8.13
CA ASP A 163 10.18 27.25 9.46
C ASP A 163 10.79 28.67 9.41
#